data_AF-A0A925IRJ9-F1
#
_entry.id   AF-A0A925IRJ9-F1
#
_cell.length_a   1.000
_cell.length_b   1.000
_cell.length_c   1.000
_cell.angle_alpha   90.00
_cell.angle_beta   90.00
_cell.angle_gamma   90.00
#
_symmetry.space_group_name_H-M   'P 1'
#
loop_
_entity.id
_entity.type
_entity.pdbx_description
1 polymer ?
#
loop_
_entity_poly.entity_id
_entity_poly.type
_entity_poly.pdbx_seq_one_letter_code
_entity_poly.pdbx_strand_id
1 'polypeptide(L)'
;MQKNIAHQFLILLCLLIVVGCGDQGHPKDDQMLAQFAKHRLELEQLIRMFKTDKGLGRVGSGFTRPDNPTIIGVSAERIEKYRQLCSVVGAVNCIEGYDATYDRLYGSVSEGITEEKVPIWIHISARGLSISGSGKGFFYSEMPPKSPFKLVKDLDRISITRPAGTWLRHIEGPWYLYFDAI
;
A
#
# COMPACT_ATOMS: atom_id res chain seq x y z
N MET A 1 26.78 -56.22 -16.49
CA MET A 1 25.64 -55.84 -17.36
C MET A 1 24.85 -54.78 -16.61
N GLN A 2 25.11 -53.52 -16.94
CA GLN A 2 24.77 -52.31 -16.18
C GLN A 2 23.61 -51.62 -16.92
N LYS A 3 22.43 -51.47 -16.30
CA LYS A 3 21.29 -50.75 -16.90
C LYS A 3 20.63 -49.80 -15.88
N ASN A 4 20.97 -48.52 -16.02
CA ASN A 4 20.08 -47.35 -15.99
C ASN A 4 18.92 -47.31 -14.97
N ILE A 5 19.23 -47.10 -13.68
CA ILE A 5 18.22 -46.71 -12.67
C ILE A 5 18.25 -45.19 -12.42
N ALA A 6 19.33 -44.49 -12.82
CA ALA A 6 19.53 -43.07 -12.52
C ALA A 6 18.66 -42.08 -13.33
N HIS A 7 17.91 -42.53 -14.35
CA HIS A 7 17.11 -41.63 -15.20
C HIS A 7 15.64 -41.47 -14.77
N GLN A 8 15.13 -42.33 -13.87
CA GLN A 8 13.73 -42.25 -13.43
C GLN A 8 13.52 -41.32 -12.22
N PHE A 9 14.56 -41.01 -11.44
CA PHE A 9 14.46 -40.06 -10.32
C PHE A 9 14.58 -38.59 -10.75
N LEU A 10 15.11 -38.30 -11.94
CA LEU A 10 15.28 -36.93 -12.41
C LEU A 10 14.01 -36.32 -13.02
N ILE A 11 13.06 -37.15 -13.48
CA ILE A 11 11.82 -36.67 -14.13
C ILE A 11 10.75 -36.30 -13.09
N LEU A 12 10.79 -36.86 -11.88
CA LEU A 12 9.80 -36.55 -10.83
C LEU A 12 10.09 -35.23 -10.09
N LEU A 13 11.30 -34.67 -10.19
CA LEU A 13 11.68 -33.42 -9.52
C LEU A 13 11.27 -32.15 -10.30
N CYS A 14 11.06 -32.27 -11.62
CA CYS A 14 10.67 -31.12 -12.47
C CYS A 14 9.16 -30.81 -12.47
N LEU A 15 8.32 -31.70 -11.92
CA LEU A 15 6.85 -31.53 -11.93
C LEU A 15 6.29 -30.77 -10.71
N LEU A 16 7.14 -30.39 -9.74
CA LEU A 16 6.73 -29.67 -8.52
C LEU A 16 6.93 -28.14 -8.60
N ILE A 17 7.39 -27.58 -9.73
CA ILE A 17 7.73 -26.14 -9.85
C ILE A 17 6.66 -25.31 -10.58
N VAL A 18 5.52 -25.89 -10.98
CA VAL A 18 4.49 -25.18 -11.79
C VAL A 18 3.23 -24.79 -10.98
N VAL A 19 3.23 -24.92 -9.66
CA VAL A 19 2.11 -24.44 -8.83
C VAL A 19 2.50 -23.12 -8.18
N GLY A 20 2.07 -21.99 -8.74
CA GLY A 20 2.07 -20.75 -7.96
C GLY A 20 2.00 -19.40 -8.68
N CYS A 21 2.25 -19.29 -9.98
CA CYS A 21 2.01 -18.03 -10.69
C CYS A 21 0.55 -17.92 -11.17
N GLY A 22 -0.39 -18.28 -10.29
CA GLY A 22 -1.78 -17.89 -10.50
C GLY A 22 -1.85 -16.39 -10.31
N ASP A 23 -2.29 -15.68 -11.35
CA ASP A 23 -2.68 -14.29 -11.26
C ASP A 23 -3.85 -14.15 -10.27
N GLN A 24 -3.53 -14.17 -8.98
CA GLN A 24 -4.48 -13.89 -7.92
C GLN A 24 -4.54 -12.37 -7.87
N GLY A 25 -5.63 -11.80 -8.42
CA GLY A 25 -5.89 -10.36 -8.44
C GLY A 25 -5.68 -9.66 -7.10
N HIS A 26 -6.03 -8.38 -7.01
CA HIS A 26 -6.00 -7.71 -5.71
C HIS A 26 -6.84 -8.48 -4.67
N PRO A 27 -6.46 -8.44 -3.37
CA PRO A 27 -7.25 -9.06 -2.30
C PRO A 27 -8.71 -8.63 -2.36
N LYS A 28 -9.61 -9.56 -2.08
CA LYS A 28 -11.04 -9.29 -2.01
C LYS A 28 -11.38 -8.40 -0.82
N ASP A 29 -12.52 -7.73 -0.87
CA ASP A 29 -12.92 -6.81 0.20
C ASP A 29 -13.05 -7.52 1.56
N ASP A 30 -13.58 -8.74 1.58
CA ASP A 30 -13.70 -9.55 2.79
C ASP A 30 -12.34 -9.88 3.42
N GLN A 31 -11.34 -10.22 2.59
CA GLN A 31 -9.95 -10.42 3.01
C GLN A 31 -9.35 -9.14 3.60
N MET A 32 -9.58 -8.00 2.94
CA MET A 32 -9.10 -6.69 3.41
C MET A 32 -9.77 -6.27 4.72
N LEU A 33 -11.06 -6.53 4.89
CA LEU A 33 -11.79 -6.25 6.13
C LEU A 33 -11.33 -7.16 7.28
N ALA A 34 -11.09 -8.44 7.00
CA ALA A 34 -10.53 -9.36 8.00
C ALA A 34 -9.11 -8.92 8.42
N GLN A 35 -8.30 -8.47 7.47
CA GLN A 35 -6.95 -7.93 7.73
C GLN A 35 -7.01 -6.64 8.56
N PHE A 36 -7.94 -5.74 8.25
CA PHE A 36 -8.18 -4.53 9.04
C PHE A 36 -8.54 -4.84 10.50
N ALA A 37 -9.51 -5.75 10.70
CA ALA A 37 -9.93 -6.16 12.04
C ALA A 37 -8.77 -6.80 12.83
N LYS A 38 -7.98 -7.64 12.16
CA LYS A 38 -6.84 -8.33 12.77
C LYS A 38 -5.70 -7.39 13.18
N HIS A 39 -5.46 -6.33 12.40
CA HIS A 39 -4.28 -5.46 12.55
C HIS A 39 -4.65 -4.00 12.88
N ARG A 40 -5.80 -3.79 13.52
CA ARG A 40 -6.35 -2.46 13.78
C ARG A 40 -5.37 -1.57 14.55
N LEU A 41 -4.76 -2.11 15.61
CA LEU A 41 -3.88 -1.35 16.50
C LEU A 41 -2.58 -0.94 15.78
N GLU A 42 -2.00 -1.82 14.97
CA GLU A 42 -0.79 -1.53 14.20
C GLU A 42 -1.05 -0.49 13.10
N LEU A 43 -2.21 -0.57 12.44
CA LEU A 43 -2.65 0.44 11.47
C LEU A 43 -2.81 1.82 12.13
N GLU A 44 -3.42 1.89 13.31
CA GLU A 44 -3.53 3.14 14.07
C GLU A 44 -2.18 3.68 14.54
N GLN A 45 -1.26 2.79 14.93
CA GLN A 45 0.09 3.15 15.27
C GLN A 45 0.82 3.75 14.06
N LEU A 46 0.70 3.14 12.88
CA LEU A 46 1.26 3.66 11.63
C LEU A 46 0.74 5.08 11.34
N ILE A 47 -0.58 5.29 11.38
CA ILE A 47 -1.18 6.62 11.15
C ILE A 47 -0.66 7.64 12.17
N ARG A 48 -0.64 7.28 13.46
CA ARG A 48 -0.16 8.19 14.52
C ARG A 48 1.28 8.59 14.29
N MET A 49 2.16 7.63 14.03
CA MET A 49 3.56 7.90 13.72
C MET A 49 3.68 8.83 12.50
N PHE A 50 2.94 8.51 11.44
CA PHE A 50 3.03 9.22 10.17
C PHE A 50 2.54 10.67 10.28
N LYS A 51 1.46 10.92 11.03
CA LYS A 51 0.98 12.29 11.32
C LYS A 51 1.98 13.10 12.16
N THR A 52 2.72 12.46 13.07
CA THR A 52 3.76 13.11 13.89
C THR A 52 4.98 13.50 13.07
N ASP A 53 5.40 12.64 12.14
CA ASP A 53 6.63 12.80 11.37
C ASP A 53 6.38 13.73 10.15
N LYS A 54 6.17 15.02 10.41
CA LYS A 54 5.91 16.05 9.39
C LYS A 54 7.01 16.10 8.33
N GLY A 55 6.64 16.34 7.07
CA GLY A 55 7.58 16.33 5.95
C GLY A 55 7.98 14.94 5.46
N LEU A 56 7.59 13.84 6.12
CA LEU A 56 7.78 12.49 5.58
C LEU A 56 6.64 12.16 4.60
N GLY A 57 6.91 12.16 3.29
CA GLY A 57 5.89 11.96 2.26
C GLY A 57 5.56 10.49 2.00
N ARG A 58 6.56 9.61 2.06
CA ARG A 58 6.37 8.18 1.77
C ARG A 58 7.42 7.31 2.45
N VAL A 59 7.00 6.12 2.88
CA VAL A 59 7.90 5.01 3.21
C VAL A 59 7.51 3.84 2.32
N GLY A 60 8.47 3.33 1.55
CA GLY A 60 8.36 2.08 0.81
C GLY A 60 9.25 0.99 1.42
N SER A 61 9.20 -0.21 0.85
CA SER A 61 10.00 -1.35 1.32
C SER A 61 11.52 -1.07 1.28
N GLY A 62 12.00 -0.40 0.24
CA GLY A 62 13.43 -0.09 0.05
C GLY A 62 13.76 1.39 -0.11
N PHE A 63 12.80 2.30 0.03
CA PHE A 63 13.00 3.73 -0.18
C PHE A 63 12.14 4.57 0.76
N THR A 64 12.45 5.86 0.86
CA THR A 64 11.65 6.86 1.58
C THR A 64 11.56 8.13 0.75
N ARG A 65 10.57 8.98 1.03
CA ARG A 65 10.50 10.35 0.50
C ARG A 65 10.34 11.31 1.68
N PRO A 66 11.28 12.24 1.91
CA PRO A 66 12.50 12.47 1.13
C PRO A 66 13.49 11.27 1.21
N ASP A 67 14.41 11.19 0.23
CA ASP A 67 15.42 10.12 0.16
C ASP A 67 16.35 10.14 1.37
N ASN A 68 16.63 11.33 1.92
CA ASN A 68 17.29 11.50 3.20
C ASN A 68 16.28 11.99 4.26
N PRO A 69 15.68 11.09 5.07
CA PRO A 69 14.71 11.46 6.11
C PRO A 69 15.33 12.24 7.28
N THR A 70 16.65 12.27 7.44
CA THR A 70 17.28 13.03 8.54
C THR A 70 17.14 14.54 8.37
N ILE A 71 16.91 15.04 7.14
CA ILE A 71 16.70 16.48 6.88
C ILE A 71 15.41 17.01 7.51
N ILE A 72 14.46 16.11 7.80
CA ILE A 72 13.20 16.39 8.51
C ILE A 72 13.23 15.84 9.95
N GLY A 73 14.40 15.48 10.46
CA GLY A 73 14.57 14.97 11.83
C GLY A 73 14.06 13.54 12.05
N VAL A 74 13.79 12.78 10.98
CA VAL A 74 13.35 11.38 11.09
C VAL A 74 14.57 10.46 11.03
N SER A 75 14.79 9.68 12.10
CA SER A 75 15.95 8.80 12.22
C SER A 75 15.81 7.51 11.39
N ALA A 76 16.94 6.82 11.17
CA ALA A 76 16.94 5.53 10.47
C ALA A 76 16.15 4.45 11.23
N GLU A 77 16.25 4.43 12.57
CA GLU A 77 15.50 3.53 13.44
C GLU A 77 14.00 3.77 13.34
N ARG A 78 13.59 5.05 13.20
CA ARG A 78 12.19 5.42 12.99
C ARG A 78 11.67 4.89 11.66
N ILE A 79 12.45 4.99 10.58
CA ILE A 79 12.11 4.41 9.28
C ILE A 79 12.02 2.88 9.34
N GLU A 80 12.96 2.23 10.03
CA GLU A 80 12.93 0.78 10.20
C GLU A 80 11.67 0.34 10.96
N LYS A 81 11.25 1.11 11.97
CA LYS A 81 9.99 0.83 12.67
C LYS A 81 8.76 0.92 11.76
N TYR A 82 8.71 1.86 10.81
CA TYR A 82 7.66 1.89 9.79
C TYR A 82 7.64 0.61 8.95
N ARG A 83 8.80 0.18 8.44
CA ARG A 83 8.91 -1.03 7.61
C ARG A 83 8.49 -2.28 8.36
N GLN A 84 8.87 -2.40 9.63
CA GLN A 84 8.43 -3.49 10.51
C GLN A 84 6.91 -3.51 10.66
N LEU A 85 6.28 -2.37 10.99
CA LEU A 85 4.82 -2.28 11.12
C LEU A 85 4.11 -2.58 9.79
N CYS A 86 4.63 -2.04 8.69
CA CYS A 86 4.11 -2.31 7.35
C CYS A 86 4.21 -3.79 6.98
N SER A 87 5.30 -4.48 7.37
CA SER A 87 5.40 -5.93 7.21
C SER A 87 4.35 -6.68 8.03
N VAL A 88 4.13 -6.30 9.29
CA VAL A 88 3.11 -6.91 10.16
C VAL A 88 1.71 -6.79 9.56
N VAL A 89 1.36 -5.62 9.03
CA VAL A 89 0.04 -5.39 8.44
C VAL A 89 -0.05 -5.81 6.96
N GLY A 90 1.01 -6.38 6.37
CA GLY A 90 1.02 -6.84 4.98
C GLY A 90 1.05 -5.72 3.92
N ALA A 91 1.51 -4.51 4.27
CA ALA A 91 1.60 -3.37 3.36
C ALA A 91 2.91 -3.38 2.54
N VAL A 92 2.88 -4.01 1.35
CA VAL A 92 4.06 -4.22 0.49
C VAL A 92 4.75 -2.93 0.04
N ASN A 93 3.98 -1.88 -0.21
CA ASN A 93 4.48 -0.54 -0.55
C ASN A 93 4.30 0.45 0.60
N CYS A 94 4.03 -0.08 1.80
CA CYS A 94 3.92 0.60 3.08
C CYS A 94 2.97 1.82 3.05
N ILE A 95 3.43 3.04 3.33
CA ILE A 95 2.56 4.19 3.64
C ILE A 95 2.95 5.46 2.87
N GLU A 96 1.96 6.25 2.45
CA GLU A 96 2.11 7.47 1.67
C GLU A 96 1.11 8.55 2.11
N GLY A 97 1.55 9.81 2.13
CA GLY A 97 0.72 10.97 2.43
C GLY A 97 1.57 12.23 2.60
N TYR A 98 1.11 13.32 2.00
CA TYR A 98 1.90 14.54 1.85
C TYR A 98 1.30 15.69 2.67
N ASP A 99 2.16 16.52 3.25
CA ASP A 99 1.81 17.74 3.96
C ASP A 99 2.60 18.93 3.39
N ALA A 100 2.25 20.14 3.82
CA ALA A 100 2.90 21.36 3.36
C ALA A 100 4.41 21.39 3.70
N THR A 101 4.83 20.69 4.76
CA THR A 101 6.25 20.59 5.13
C THR A 101 7.03 19.79 4.09
N TYR A 102 6.47 18.70 3.56
CA TYR A 102 7.10 17.95 2.47
C TYR A 102 7.25 18.81 1.21
N ASP A 103 6.18 19.48 0.79
CA ASP A 103 6.19 20.31 -0.43
C ASP A 103 7.24 21.44 -0.38
N ARG A 104 7.44 22.05 0.79
CA ARG A 104 8.48 23.08 0.99
C ARG A 104 9.89 22.60 0.70
N LEU A 105 10.18 21.31 0.92
CA LEU A 105 11.49 20.74 0.62
C LEU A 105 11.82 20.79 -0.88
N TYR A 106 10.80 20.90 -1.73
CA TYR A 106 10.91 20.88 -3.19
C TYR A 106 10.57 22.23 -3.84
N GLY A 107 10.42 23.31 -3.06
CA GLY A 107 10.44 24.69 -3.56
C GLY A 107 9.08 25.35 -3.81
N SER A 108 7.96 24.67 -3.64
CA SER A 108 6.63 25.30 -3.67
C SER A 108 5.59 24.48 -2.91
N VAL A 109 4.75 25.13 -2.10
CA VAL A 109 3.55 24.50 -1.53
C VAL A 109 2.46 24.48 -2.58
N SER A 110 1.99 23.28 -2.95
CA SER A 110 0.90 23.15 -3.90
C SER A 110 -0.38 23.76 -3.33
N GLU A 111 -1.20 24.37 -4.18
CA GLU A 111 -2.47 24.95 -3.75
C GLU A 111 -3.36 23.91 -3.05
N GLY A 112 -3.89 24.26 -1.87
CA GLY A 112 -4.77 23.38 -1.09
C GLY A 112 -4.07 22.34 -0.21
N ILE A 113 -2.73 22.24 -0.23
CA ILE A 113 -2.00 21.40 0.72
C ILE A 113 -1.93 22.08 2.09
N THR A 114 -2.27 21.32 3.13
CA THR A 114 -2.29 21.79 4.52
C THR A 114 -1.12 21.24 5.32
N GLU A 115 -0.93 21.72 6.55
CA GLU A 115 0.04 21.11 7.48
C GLU A 115 -0.38 19.72 7.95
N GLU A 116 -1.65 19.34 7.76
CA GLU A 116 -2.15 18.02 8.10
C GLU A 116 -1.94 17.03 6.96
N LYS A 117 -1.42 15.84 7.31
CA LYS A 117 -1.31 14.71 6.38
C LYS A 117 -2.68 14.06 6.20
N VAL A 118 -3.47 14.58 5.29
CA VAL A 118 -4.76 13.99 4.92
C VAL A 118 -4.98 14.17 3.41
N PRO A 119 -5.22 13.10 2.64
CA PRO A 119 -5.36 11.71 3.08
C PRO A 119 -4.03 10.96 3.28
N ILE A 120 -4.09 9.82 3.96
CA ILE A 120 -2.98 8.86 4.09
C ILE A 120 -3.38 7.52 3.47
N TRP A 121 -2.47 6.92 2.70
CA TRP A 121 -2.64 5.66 1.99
C TRP A 121 -1.72 4.60 2.59
N ILE A 122 -2.24 3.39 2.79
CA ILE A 122 -1.46 2.21 3.17
C ILE A 122 -1.66 1.16 2.08
N HIS A 123 -0.58 0.85 1.36
CA HIS A 123 -0.62 0.07 0.13
C HIS A 123 -0.43 -1.43 0.41
N ILE A 124 -1.52 -2.21 0.35
CA ILE A 124 -1.49 -3.65 0.60
C ILE A 124 -1.10 -4.43 -0.66
N SER A 125 -1.61 -4.03 -1.81
CA SER A 125 -1.36 -4.71 -3.07
C SER A 125 -1.22 -3.69 -4.19
N ALA A 126 -0.21 -3.88 -5.05
CA ALA A 126 0.02 -3.08 -6.24
C ALA A 126 0.32 -4.00 -7.41
N ARG A 127 -0.16 -3.63 -8.60
CA ARG A 127 -0.06 -4.41 -9.82
C ARG A 127 0.13 -3.51 -11.02
N GLY A 128 0.84 -4.02 -12.04
CA GLY A 128 1.09 -3.30 -13.29
C GLY A 128 2.44 -2.57 -13.31
N LEU A 129 2.63 -1.74 -14.34
CA LEU A 129 3.83 -0.96 -14.61
C LEU A 129 3.56 0.53 -14.38
N SER A 130 4.61 1.35 -14.45
CA SER A 130 4.54 2.78 -14.10
C SER A 130 3.51 3.61 -14.89
N ILE A 131 3.04 3.13 -16.06
CA ILE A 131 2.09 3.84 -16.94
C ILE A 131 0.72 3.17 -17.02
N SER A 132 0.57 2.00 -16.41
CA SER A 132 -0.68 1.26 -16.35
C SER A 132 -0.66 0.34 -15.14
N GLY A 133 -1.51 0.62 -14.17
CA GLY A 133 -1.41 -0.06 -12.89
C GLY A 133 -2.66 0.05 -12.05
N SER A 134 -2.70 -0.77 -11.01
CA SER A 134 -3.73 -0.68 -9.99
C SER A 134 -3.16 -0.96 -8.61
N GLY A 135 -3.80 -0.35 -7.62
CA GLY A 135 -3.47 -0.50 -6.22
C GLY A 135 -4.73 -0.78 -5.41
N LYS A 136 -4.59 -1.59 -4.37
CA LYS A 136 -5.63 -1.79 -3.36
C LYS A 136 -5.02 -1.72 -1.97
N GLY A 137 -5.72 -1.08 -1.04
CA GLY A 137 -5.19 -0.88 0.30
C GLY A 137 -6.17 -0.19 1.24
N PHE A 138 -5.62 0.38 2.31
CA PHE A 138 -6.36 1.19 3.26
C PHE A 138 -6.14 2.68 2.99
N PHE A 139 -7.17 3.45 3.21
CA PHE A 139 -7.19 4.90 3.06
C PHE A 139 -7.72 5.50 4.37
N TYR A 140 -6.98 6.45 4.92
CA TYR A 140 -7.32 7.16 6.14
C TYR A 140 -7.59 8.63 5.82
N SER A 141 -8.77 9.11 6.20
CA SER A 141 -9.13 10.52 6.12
C SER A 141 -10.13 10.90 7.20
N GLU A 142 -9.79 11.93 7.97
CA GLU A 142 -10.67 12.51 9.00
C GLU A 142 -11.80 13.36 8.38
N MET A 143 -11.62 13.78 7.13
CA MET A 143 -12.66 14.44 6.35
C MET A 143 -13.31 13.44 5.39
N PRO A 144 -14.64 13.52 5.17
CA PRO A 144 -15.30 12.75 4.13
C PRO A 144 -14.60 12.97 2.77
N PRO A 145 -14.21 11.90 2.06
CA PRO A 145 -13.59 12.02 0.74
C PRO A 145 -14.50 12.78 -0.22
N LYS A 146 -13.95 13.78 -0.90
CA LYS A 146 -14.63 14.56 -1.93
C LYS A 146 -14.16 14.13 -3.32
N SER A 147 -14.77 14.69 -4.37
CA SER A 147 -14.28 14.54 -5.75
C SER A 147 -12.76 14.78 -5.80
N PRO A 148 -11.97 13.95 -6.51
CA PRO A 148 -12.40 12.94 -7.51
C PRO A 148 -12.69 11.52 -6.95
N PHE A 149 -12.66 11.31 -5.63
CA PHE A 149 -12.89 9.99 -5.04
C PHE A 149 -14.34 9.51 -5.24
N LYS A 150 -14.50 8.25 -5.65
CA LYS A 150 -15.82 7.62 -5.89
C LYS A 150 -16.17 6.66 -4.75
N LEU A 151 -17.11 7.05 -3.88
CA LEU A 151 -17.61 6.14 -2.84
C LEU A 151 -18.47 5.02 -3.44
N VAL A 152 -18.17 3.77 -3.09
CA VAL A 152 -18.90 2.57 -3.53
C VAL A 152 -19.14 1.62 -2.36
N LYS A 153 -20.10 0.70 -2.52
CA LYS A 153 -20.42 -0.30 -1.49
C LYS A 153 -19.52 -1.54 -1.54
N ASP A 154 -18.88 -1.78 -2.68
CA ASP A 154 -18.18 -3.02 -3.00
C ASP A 154 -17.11 -2.73 -4.07
N LEU A 155 -15.83 -2.83 -3.70
CA LEU A 155 -14.72 -2.58 -4.63
C LEU A 155 -14.47 -3.79 -5.55
N ASP A 156 -14.94 -4.99 -5.22
CA ASP A 156 -14.72 -6.19 -6.03
C ASP A 156 -15.55 -6.18 -7.32
N ARG A 157 -16.50 -5.24 -7.44
CA ARG A 157 -17.28 -4.96 -8.67
C ARG A 157 -16.61 -3.95 -9.60
N ILE A 158 -15.48 -3.37 -9.21
CA ILE A 158 -14.74 -2.43 -10.05
C ILE A 158 -13.87 -3.23 -11.02
N SER A 159 -14.14 -3.07 -12.32
CA SER A 159 -13.32 -3.67 -13.36
C SER A 159 -12.13 -2.77 -13.68
N ILE A 160 -10.95 -3.37 -13.89
CA ILE A 160 -9.74 -2.70 -14.39
C ILE A 160 -9.90 -2.11 -15.79
N THR A 161 -10.94 -2.51 -16.54
CA THR A 161 -11.27 -1.92 -17.85
C THR A 161 -11.99 -0.57 -17.74
N ARG A 162 -12.29 -0.11 -16.52
CA ARG A 162 -12.89 1.21 -16.28
C ARG A 162 -11.83 2.30 -16.47
N PRO A 163 -12.26 3.54 -16.82
CA PRO A 163 -11.35 4.67 -16.87
C PRO A 163 -10.64 4.88 -15.53
N ALA A 164 -9.42 5.41 -15.60
CA ALA A 164 -8.59 5.71 -14.44
C ALA A 164 -9.35 6.45 -13.33
N GLY A 165 -8.98 6.17 -12.09
CA GLY A 165 -9.50 6.85 -10.92
C GLY A 165 -9.42 6.02 -9.66
N THR A 166 -9.93 6.60 -8.59
CA THR A 166 -9.92 5.99 -7.27
C THR A 166 -11.33 5.79 -6.74
N TRP A 167 -11.61 4.56 -6.31
CA TRP A 167 -12.84 4.17 -5.65
C TRP A 167 -12.55 3.86 -4.19
N LEU A 168 -13.47 4.27 -3.32
CA LEU A 168 -13.35 4.05 -1.89
C LEU A 168 -14.58 3.31 -1.37
N ARG A 169 -14.37 2.38 -0.45
CA ARG A 169 -15.44 1.76 0.33
C ARG A 169 -15.21 2.09 1.80
N HIS A 170 -16.20 2.71 2.44
CA HIS A 170 -16.12 3.03 3.87
C HIS A 170 -16.09 1.74 4.71
N ILE A 171 -15.26 1.73 5.75
CA ILE A 171 -15.17 0.63 6.74
C ILE A 171 -15.85 1.10 8.03
N GLU A 172 -15.16 1.97 8.77
CA GLU A 172 -15.60 2.57 10.03
C GLU A 172 -14.81 3.84 10.31
N GLY A 173 -15.40 4.80 11.03
CA GLY A 173 -14.71 6.05 11.39
C GLY A 173 -14.01 6.72 10.20
N PRO A 174 -12.73 7.11 10.31
CA PRO A 174 -11.94 7.72 9.23
C PRO A 174 -11.34 6.71 8.23
N TRP A 175 -11.72 5.42 8.31
CA TRP A 175 -11.11 4.35 7.51
C TRP A 175 -11.96 3.93 6.32
N TYR A 176 -11.26 3.73 5.21
CA TYR A 176 -11.80 3.27 3.95
C TYR A 176 -10.87 2.19 3.38
N LEU A 177 -11.43 1.28 2.60
CA LEU A 177 -10.68 0.56 1.57
C LEU A 177 -10.58 1.47 0.35
N TYR A 178 -9.46 1.40 -0.36
CA TYR A 178 -9.34 2.01 -1.68
C TYR A 178 -9.01 0.99 -2.74
N PHE A 179 -9.47 1.26 -3.95
CA PHE A 179 -8.98 0.70 -5.20
C PHE A 179 -8.62 1.86 -6.12
N ASP A 180 -7.40 1.89 -6.63
CA ASP A 180 -6.90 2.92 -7.53
C ASP A 180 -6.45 2.27 -8.83
N ALA A 181 -6.77 2.86 -9.97
CA ALA A 181 -6.34 2.40 -11.28
C ALA A 181 -5.90 3.59 -12.14
N ILE A 182 -4.76 3.44 -12.81
CA ILE A 182 -4.11 4.44 -13.67
C ILE A 182 -3.96 3.85 -15.07
#